data_AF-A0AAU6IPQ4-F1
#
_entry.id   AF-A0AAU6IPQ4-F1
#
_cell.length_a   1.000
_cell.length_b   1.000
_cell.length_c   1.000
_cell.angle_alpha   90.00
_cell.angle_beta   90.00
_cell.angle_gamma   90.00
#
_symmetry.space_group_name_H-M   'P 1'
#
loop_
_entity.id
_entity.type
_entity.pdbx_description
1 polymer ?
#
loop_
_entity_poly.entity_id
_entity_poly.type
_entity_poly.pdbx_seq_one_letter_code
_entity_poly.pdbx_strand_id
1 'polypeptide(L)' 'MSDAEFQDRMFLASQAVYEAIERGEVTDVEAALMDAHAAASEE' A
#
# COMPACT_ATOMS: atom_id res chain seq x y z
N MET A 1 7.99 9.09 -12.52
CA MET A 1 6.91 9.37 -11.55
C MET A 1 7.18 10.68 -10.82
N SER A 2 6.17 11.51 -10.66
CA SER A 2 6.17 12.71 -9.82
C SER A 2 5.80 12.37 -8.37
N ASP A 3 6.18 13.23 -7.42
CA ASP A 3 5.85 13.05 -5.99
C ASP A 3 4.33 12.94 -5.74
N ALA A 4 3.52 13.68 -6.51
CA ALA A 4 2.07 13.63 -6.43
C ALA A 4 1.50 12.28 -6.90
N GLU A 5 2.02 11.71 -7.99
CA GLU A 5 1.61 10.39 -8.48
C GLU A 5 1.99 9.28 -7.49
N PHE A 6 3.16 9.41 -6.85
CA PHE A 6 3.60 8.49 -5.81
C PHE A 6 2.69 8.54 -4.57
N GLN A 7 2.36 9.75 -4.08
CA GLN A 7 1.47 9.92 -2.93
C GLN A 7 0.07 9.38 -3.20
N ASP A 8 -0.47 9.58 -4.39
CA ASP A 8 -1.79 9.08 -4.76
C ASP A 8 -1.81 7.54 -4.80
N ARG A 9 -0.76 6.93 -5.38
CA ARG A 9 -0.58 5.47 -5.36
C ARG A 9 -0.43 4.92 -3.95
N MET A 10 0.37 5.55 -3.10
CA MET A 10 0.53 5.16 -1.70
C MET A 10 -0.78 5.27 -0.92
N PHE A 11 -1.58 6.30 -1.19
CA PHE A 11 -2.89 6.46 -0.58
C PHE A 11 -3.84 5.32 -0.96
N LEU A 12 -3.93 4.99 -2.26
CA LEU A 12 -4.75 3.87 -2.72
C LEU A 12 -4.26 2.52 -2.16
N ALA A 13 -2.96 2.28 -2.16
CA ALA A 13 -2.39 1.03 -1.67
C ALA A 13 -2.58 0.86 -0.16
N SER A 14 -2.44 1.94 0.63
CA SER A 14 -2.71 1.90 2.08
C SER A 14 -4.19 1.66 2.40
N GLN A 15 -5.12 2.18 1.59
CA GLN A 15 -6.55 1.85 1.73
C GLN A 15 -6.82 0.37 1.44
N ALA A 16 -6.19 -0.20 0.40
CA ALA A 16 -6.34 -1.62 0.09
C ALA A 16 -5.81 -2.52 1.22
N VAL A 17 -4.66 -2.17 1.80
CA VAL A 17 -4.11 -2.87 2.98
C VAL A 17 -5.07 -2.75 4.17
N TYR A 18 -5.64 -1.57 4.40
CA TYR A 18 -6.61 -1.35 5.48
C TYR A 18 -7.86 -2.23 5.32
N GLU A 19 -8.47 -2.29 4.13
CA GLU A 19 -9.62 -3.16 3.88
C GLU A 19 -9.28 -4.64 4.09
N ALA A 20 -8.09 -5.07 3.67
CA ALA A 20 -7.63 -6.44 3.87
C ALA A 20 -7.41 -6.76 5.37
N ILE A 21 -6.96 -5.79 6.17
CA ILE A 21 -6.90 -5.91 7.63
C ILE A 21 -8.31 -6.08 8.22
N GLU A 22 -9.26 -5.24 7.82
CA GLU A 22 -10.65 -5.33 8.31
C GLU A 22 -11.30 -6.67 7.97
N ARG A 23 -10.95 -7.26 6.82
CA ARG A 23 -11.40 -8.59 6.40
C ARG A 23 -10.65 -9.74 7.10
N GLY A 24 -9.56 -9.44 7.82
CA GLY A 24 -8.71 -10.45 8.46
C GLY A 24 -7.83 -11.23 7.47
N GLU A 25 -7.58 -10.67 6.29
CA GLU A 25 -6.79 -11.27 5.21
C GLU A 25 -5.29 -10.95 5.34
N VAL A 26 -4.93 -9.99 6.19
CA VAL A 26 -3.54 -9.59 6.46
C VAL A 26 -3.06 -10.20 7.77
N THR A 27 -2.04 -11.05 7.67
CA THR A 27 -1.37 -11.64 8.84
C THR A 27 -0.19 -10.80 9.34
N ASP A 28 0.43 -10.03 8.45
CA ASP A 28 1.54 -9.13 8.75
C ASP A 28 1.32 -7.79 8.04
N VAL A 29 0.97 -6.78 8.85
CA VAL A 29 0.62 -5.43 8.36
C VAL A 29 1.86 -4.68 7.88
N GLU A 30 3.01 -4.88 8.53
CA GLU A 30 4.24 -4.17 8.18
C GLU A 30 4.75 -4.64 6.83
N ALA A 31 4.76 -5.95 6.60
CA ALA A 31 5.12 -6.52 5.31
C ALA A 31 4.19 -6.02 4.18
N ALA A 32 2.87 -6.03 4.41
CA ALA A 32 1.91 -5.56 3.41
C ALA A 32 2.10 -4.08 3.03
N LEU A 33 2.44 -3.23 4.00
CA LEU A 33 2.74 -1.82 3.75
C LEU A 33 4.09 -1.62 3.04
N MET A 34 5.11 -2.42 3.36
CA MET A 34 6.40 -2.37 2.68
C MET A 34 6.29 -2.82 1.22
N ASP A 35 5.52 -3.88 0.94
CA ASP A 35 5.25 -4.36 -0.41
C ASP A 35 4.48 -3.31 -1.23
N ALA A 36 3.46 -2.68 -0.63
CA ALA A 36 2.75 -1.56 -1.24
C ALA A 36 3.67 -0.39 -1.57
N HIS A 37 4.60 -0.05 -0.67
CA HIS A 37 5.58 1.00 -0.88
C HIS A 37 6.59 0.66 -2.00
N ALA A 38 7.05 -0.59 -2.05
CA ALA A 38 7.93 -1.07 -3.11
C ALA A 38 7.24 -0.99 -4.47
N ALA A 39 6.00 -1.50 -4.57
CA ALA A 39 5.21 -1.46 -5.81
C ALA A 39 4.93 -0.02 -6.28
N ALA A 40 4.60 0.89 -5.35
CA ALA A 40 4.40 2.30 -5.69
C ALA A 40 5.70 3.00 -6.16
N SER A 41 6.86 2.48 -5.78
CA SER A 41 8.18 3.04 -6.12
C SER A 41 8.76 2.51 -7.45
N GLU A 42 8.31 1.34 -7.93
CA GLU A 42 8.86 0.67 -9.12
C GLU A 42 8.23 1.14 -10.46
N GLU A 43 7.09 1.83 -10.45
CA GLU A 43 6.39 2.33 -11.65
C GLU A 43 6.58 3.83 -11.94
#